data_AF-A0A165B4Q9-F1
#
_entry.id   AF-A0A165B4Q9-F1
#
_cell.length_a   1.000
_cell.length_b   1.000
_cell.length_c   1.000
_cell.angle_alpha   90.00
_cell.angle_beta   90.00
_cell.angle_gamma   90.00
#
_symmetry.space_group_name_H-M   'P 1'
#
loop_
_entity.id
_entity.type
_entity.pdbx_description
1 polymer ?
#
loop_
_entity_poly.entity_id
_entity_poly.type
_entity_poly.pdbx_seq_one_letter_code
_entity_poly.pdbx_strand_id
1 'polypeptide(L)'
;MTTVPVNPTHDTKLSVIPPLDPTLLVLRPDEIAFLKQQTGIESDENIKQHVLRVQERAYAVFPYPCIHHFYFTSLKISHFPAYGHLLKMGQERKGALFLDLGCCFGNDARKLAVDGFPVSQILAVDFNAEFWELGNELFGTTTEKCGIRFIPGDAFSSTLLDTTATPVDAPSSLASIDSLTPLIGHLSAIHASSFFHLFFEDKQALLARRVAALVKREPGSIVFGSHVGAKRKGVFSAKLGEMFCHSPESWTQLWLA
;
A
#
# COMPACT_ATOMS: atom_id res chain seq x y z
N MET A 1 31.02 5.06 7.11
CA MET A 1 29.92 4.12 7.38
C MET A 1 28.63 4.93 7.40
N THR A 2 27.85 4.87 6.33
CA THR A 2 26.51 5.49 6.29
C THR A 2 25.64 4.75 7.30
N THR A 3 25.11 5.47 8.27
CA THR A 3 24.16 4.92 9.25
C THR A 3 22.94 4.41 8.51
N VAL A 4 22.51 3.18 8.79
CA VAL A 4 21.28 2.64 8.21
C VAL A 4 20.10 3.51 8.65
N PRO A 5 19.29 4.06 7.72
CA PRO A 5 18.08 4.76 8.09
C PRO A 5 17.17 3.84 8.91
N VAL A 6 16.71 4.31 10.07
CA VAL A 6 15.71 3.60 10.87
C VAL A 6 14.38 4.28 10.61
N ASN A 7 13.39 3.55 10.08
CA ASN A 7 12.03 4.02 10.11
C ASN A 7 11.50 3.75 11.53
N PRO A 8 11.20 4.78 12.34
CA PRO A 8 10.89 4.61 13.76
C PRO A 8 9.60 3.79 14.00
N THR A 9 8.76 3.63 12.99
CA THR A 9 7.51 2.85 13.09
C THR A 9 7.73 1.35 12.84
N HIS A 10 8.81 0.99 12.15
CA HIS A 10 9.11 -0.39 11.75
C HIS A 10 9.94 -1.10 12.82
N ASP A 11 9.59 -2.36 13.09
CA ASP A 11 10.39 -3.22 13.97
C ASP A 11 11.56 -3.85 13.20
N THR A 12 11.36 -4.10 11.91
CA THR A 12 12.36 -4.69 11.02
C THR A 12 13.46 -3.67 10.71
N LYS A 13 14.66 -3.89 11.23
CA LYS A 13 15.84 -3.07 10.94
C LYS A 13 16.59 -3.64 9.74
N LEU A 14 16.97 -2.75 8.81
CA LEU A 14 17.84 -3.14 7.72
C LEU A 14 19.25 -3.43 8.27
N SER A 15 19.79 -4.61 7.99
CA SER A 15 21.17 -4.96 8.37
C SER A 15 22.19 -4.51 7.33
N VAL A 16 21.78 -4.44 6.06
CA VAL A 16 22.58 -4.03 4.91
C VAL A 16 21.70 -3.26 3.93
N ILE A 17 22.24 -2.19 3.35
CA ILE A 17 21.61 -1.44 2.26
C ILE A 17 22.32 -1.83 0.96
N PRO A 18 21.69 -2.62 0.08
CA PRO A 18 22.29 -2.94 -1.22
C PRO A 18 22.40 -1.67 -2.09
N PRO A 19 23.45 -1.54 -2.91
CA PRO A 19 23.50 -0.46 -3.90
C PRO A 19 22.38 -0.62 -4.92
N LEU A 20 21.95 0.50 -5.52
CA LEU A 20 21.02 0.48 -6.64
C LEU A 20 21.63 -0.31 -7.82
N ASP A 21 20.79 -1.09 -8.48
CA ASP A 21 21.17 -1.91 -9.63
C ASP A 21 20.11 -1.75 -10.73
N PRO A 22 20.37 -0.93 -11.76
CA PRO A 22 19.45 -0.71 -12.87
C PRO A 22 19.08 -1.99 -13.63
N THR A 23 19.88 -3.05 -13.53
CA THR A 23 19.61 -4.33 -14.22
C THR A 23 18.44 -5.10 -13.59
N LEU A 24 18.04 -4.73 -12.37
CA LEU A 24 16.85 -5.28 -11.71
C LEU A 24 15.54 -4.75 -12.30
N LEU A 25 15.57 -3.67 -13.08
CA LEU A 25 14.38 -3.10 -13.70
C LEU A 25 13.92 -3.97 -14.86
N VAL A 26 12.86 -4.75 -14.61
CA VAL A 26 12.15 -5.52 -15.63
C VAL A 26 10.69 -5.10 -15.61
N LEU A 27 10.28 -4.31 -16.59
CA LEU A 27 8.90 -3.89 -16.77
C LEU A 27 8.16 -4.86 -17.69
N ARG A 28 7.00 -5.35 -17.24
CA ARG A 28 6.09 -6.14 -18.07
C ARG A 28 5.37 -5.23 -19.09
N PRO A 29 4.84 -5.78 -20.19
CA PRO A 29 4.13 -4.99 -21.19
C PRO A 29 2.95 -4.18 -20.64
N ASP A 30 2.19 -4.73 -19.68
CA ASP A 30 1.10 -4.04 -19.00
C ASP A 30 1.59 -2.85 -18.15
N GLU A 31 2.71 -3.01 -17.46
CA GLU A 31 3.32 -1.97 -16.63
C GLU A 31 3.87 -0.83 -17.49
N ILE A 32 4.54 -1.15 -18.60
CA ILE A 32 5.00 -0.15 -19.58
C ILE A 32 3.79 0.61 -20.14
N ALA A 33 2.78 -0.10 -20.65
CA ALA A 33 1.59 0.53 -21.23
C ALA A 33 0.89 1.46 -20.22
N PHE A 34 0.76 1.03 -18.96
CA PHE A 34 0.20 1.84 -17.89
C PHE A 34 1.03 3.10 -17.63
N LEU A 35 2.35 2.98 -17.48
CA LEU A 35 3.22 4.14 -17.25
C LEU A 35 3.19 5.12 -18.43
N LYS A 36 3.17 4.63 -19.68
CA LYS A 36 3.00 5.49 -20.86
C LYS A 36 1.68 6.22 -20.84
N GLN A 37 0.58 5.51 -20.54
CA GLN A 37 -0.75 6.10 -20.45
C GLN A 37 -0.81 7.20 -19.39
N GLN A 38 -0.18 7.00 -18.23
CA GLN A 38 -0.20 7.98 -17.15
C GLN A 38 0.69 9.20 -17.44
N THR A 39 1.87 8.98 -18.03
CA THR A 39 2.89 10.03 -18.18
C THR A 39 2.86 10.74 -19.53
N GLY A 40 2.26 10.14 -20.57
CA GLY A 40 2.36 10.59 -21.96
C GLY A 40 3.73 10.36 -22.60
N ILE A 41 4.63 9.60 -21.96
CA ILE A 41 5.95 9.28 -22.50
C ILE A 41 5.81 8.09 -23.44
N GLU A 42 6.10 8.27 -24.73
CA GLU A 42 5.90 7.21 -25.73
C GLU A 42 7.05 6.20 -25.84
N SER A 43 8.27 6.58 -25.46
CA SER A 43 9.46 5.72 -25.60
C SER A 43 9.63 4.81 -24.38
N ASP A 44 9.73 3.50 -24.60
CA ASP A 44 10.04 2.51 -23.55
C ASP A 44 11.34 2.86 -22.81
N GLU A 45 12.35 3.33 -23.54
CA GLU A 45 13.62 3.73 -22.96
C GLU A 45 13.45 4.94 -22.05
N ASN A 46 12.67 5.94 -22.48
CA ASN A 46 12.39 7.10 -21.64
C ASN A 46 11.56 6.75 -20.40
N ILE A 47 10.65 5.77 -20.50
CA ILE A 47 9.93 5.22 -19.32
C ILE A 47 10.92 4.58 -18.35
N LYS A 48 11.85 3.75 -18.84
CA LYS A 48 12.88 3.13 -17.97
C LYS A 48 13.75 4.18 -17.29
N GLN A 49 14.25 5.16 -18.03
CA GLN A 49 15.05 6.25 -17.46
C GLN A 49 14.26 7.07 -16.42
N HIS A 50 12.97 7.30 -16.67
CA HIS A 50 12.08 7.94 -15.72
C HIS A 50 11.93 7.14 -14.42
N VAL A 51 11.69 5.83 -14.51
CA VAL A 51 11.57 4.92 -13.37
C VAL A 51 12.87 4.86 -12.55
N LEU A 52 14.03 4.75 -13.21
CA LEU A 52 15.34 4.72 -12.54
C LEU A 52 15.60 5.99 -11.73
N ARG A 53 15.32 7.17 -12.32
CA ARG A 53 15.47 8.46 -11.64
C ARG A 53 14.55 8.61 -10.43
N VAL A 54 13.30 8.12 -10.55
CA VAL A 54 12.36 8.11 -9.42
C VAL A 54 12.82 7.14 -8.32
N GLN A 55 13.30 5.95 -8.70
CA GLN A 55 13.85 4.98 -7.75
C GLN A 55 15.00 5.58 -6.95
N GLU A 56 15.97 6.23 -7.60
CA GLU A 56 17.13 6.81 -6.94
C GLU A 56 16.71 7.76 -5.82
N ARG A 57 15.75 8.65 -6.11
CA ARG A 57 15.21 9.60 -5.15
C ARG A 57 14.46 8.91 -4.02
N ALA A 58 13.63 7.92 -4.34
CA ALA A 58 12.89 7.17 -3.33
C ALA A 58 13.80 6.35 -2.42
N TYR A 59 14.87 5.78 -2.97
CA TYR A 59 15.83 5.00 -2.22
C TYR A 59 16.64 5.86 -1.23
N ALA A 60 16.84 7.13 -1.56
CA ALA A 60 17.41 8.12 -0.64
C ALA A 60 16.45 8.50 0.50
N VAL A 61 15.13 8.45 0.28
CA VAL A 61 14.12 8.65 1.34
C VAL A 61 14.15 7.49 2.32
N PHE A 62 13.95 6.26 1.83
CA PHE A 62 14.16 5.05 2.62
C PHE A 62 14.46 3.85 1.71
N PRO A 63 15.51 3.05 2.00
CA PRO A 63 15.98 2.00 1.10
C PRO A 63 15.16 0.70 1.21
N TYR A 64 13.84 0.76 0.99
CA TYR A 64 13.00 -0.43 1.08
C TYR A 64 13.38 -1.48 0.03
N PRO A 65 13.32 -2.79 0.37
CA PRO A 65 13.58 -3.86 -0.59
C PRO A 65 12.65 -3.80 -1.81
N CYS A 66 11.39 -3.38 -1.62
CA CYS A 66 10.45 -3.22 -2.73
C CYS A 66 10.84 -2.07 -3.68
N ILE A 67 11.47 -1.00 -3.18
CA ILE A 67 11.99 0.09 -4.01
C ILE A 67 13.23 -0.38 -4.76
N HIS A 68 14.13 -1.08 -4.07
CA HIS A 68 15.34 -1.67 -4.67
C HIS A 68 15.03 -2.58 -5.87
N HIS A 69 13.94 -3.36 -5.80
CA HIS A 69 13.51 -4.28 -6.85
C HIS A 69 12.40 -3.71 -7.76
N PHE A 70 12.15 -2.41 -7.74
CA PHE A 70 11.15 -1.74 -8.59
C PHE A 70 9.71 -2.24 -8.44
N TYR A 71 9.33 -2.85 -7.32
CA TYR A 71 7.97 -3.38 -7.13
C TYR A 71 6.89 -2.29 -7.11
N PHE A 72 7.27 -1.02 -6.94
CA PHE A 72 6.37 0.13 -7.08
C PHE A 72 5.89 0.37 -8.52
N THR A 73 6.50 -0.26 -9.54
CA THR A 73 5.96 -0.27 -10.92
C THR A 73 4.99 -1.42 -11.17
N SER A 74 4.86 -2.34 -10.20
CA SER A 74 4.06 -3.54 -10.37
C SER A 74 2.59 -3.28 -10.17
N LEU A 75 1.76 -3.69 -11.13
CA LEU A 75 0.30 -3.66 -11.04
C LEU A 75 -0.23 -4.87 -10.26
N LYS A 76 0.37 -5.17 -9.11
CA LYS A 76 0.10 -6.42 -8.38
C LYS A 76 -1.34 -6.52 -7.92
N ILE A 77 -1.98 -5.40 -7.56
CA ILE A 77 -3.40 -5.40 -7.17
C ILE A 77 -4.29 -6.08 -8.21
N SER A 78 -4.03 -5.86 -9.51
CA SER A 78 -4.86 -6.40 -10.60
C SER A 78 -4.66 -7.89 -10.85
N HIS A 79 -3.66 -8.50 -10.20
CA HIS A 79 -3.37 -9.93 -10.31
C HIS A 79 -3.97 -10.76 -9.17
N PHE A 80 -4.53 -10.12 -8.14
CA PHE A 80 -5.20 -10.88 -7.08
C PHE A 80 -6.53 -11.46 -7.57
N PRO A 81 -6.89 -12.68 -7.14
CA PRO A 81 -8.20 -13.27 -7.44
C PRO A 81 -9.38 -12.39 -7.01
N ALA A 82 -9.19 -11.55 -5.99
CA ALA A 82 -10.21 -10.62 -5.48
C ALA A 82 -10.47 -9.41 -6.41
N TYR A 83 -9.61 -9.13 -7.40
CA TYR A 83 -9.66 -7.88 -8.15
C TYR A 83 -10.94 -7.71 -8.98
N GLY A 84 -11.41 -8.77 -9.63
CA GLY A 84 -12.68 -8.72 -10.37
C GLY A 84 -13.88 -8.40 -9.46
N HIS A 85 -13.89 -8.95 -8.25
CA HIS A 85 -14.90 -8.63 -7.24
C HIS A 85 -14.79 -7.18 -6.76
N LEU A 86 -13.57 -6.67 -6.56
CA LEU A 86 -13.32 -5.28 -6.19
C LEU A 86 -13.85 -4.29 -7.24
N LEU A 87 -13.57 -4.52 -8.52
CA LEU A 87 -14.07 -3.66 -9.60
C LEU A 87 -15.60 -3.68 -9.67
N LYS A 88 -16.19 -4.88 -9.63
CA LYS A 88 -17.65 -5.04 -9.61
C LYS A 88 -18.29 -4.33 -8.42
N MET A 89 -17.68 -4.44 -7.24
CA MET A 89 -18.10 -3.72 -6.04
C MET A 89 -18.10 -2.21 -6.26
N GLY A 90 -17.01 -1.63 -6.80
CA GLY A 90 -16.92 -0.19 -7.06
C GLY A 90 -17.97 0.33 -8.05
N GLN A 91 -18.35 -0.49 -9.02
CA GLN A 91 -19.31 -0.14 -10.07
C GLN A 91 -20.77 -0.28 -9.65
N GLU A 92 -21.10 -1.34 -8.92
CA GLU A 92 -22.50 -1.68 -8.63
C GLU A 92 -22.96 -1.19 -7.25
N ARG A 93 -22.02 -1.00 -6.32
CA ARG A 93 -22.36 -0.74 -4.92
C ARG A 93 -22.16 0.72 -4.56
N LYS A 94 -23.28 1.42 -4.40
CA LYS A 94 -23.30 2.84 -4.00
C LYS A 94 -22.56 3.04 -2.67
N GLY A 95 -21.54 3.90 -2.69
CA GLY A 95 -20.76 4.25 -1.50
C GLY A 95 -19.77 3.18 -1.05
N ALA A 96 -19.35 2.27 -1.93
CA ALA A 96 -18.27 1.33 -1.63
C ALA A 96 -16.93 2.06 -1.51
N LEU A 97 -16.38 2.12 -0.30
CA LEU A 97 -15.08 2.75 -0.03
C LEU A 97 -13.94 1.72 -0.07
N PHE A 98 -12.84 2.12 -0.69
CA PHE A 98 -11.60 1.34 -0.78
C PHE A 98 -10.44 2.07 -0.06
N LEU A 99 -9.61 1.31 0.64
CA LEU A 99 -8.35 1.80 1.23
C LEU A 99 -7.15 0.99 0.72
N ASP A 100 -6.14 1.68 0.21
CA ASP A 100 -4.78 1.16 0.00
C ASP A 100 -3.90 1.52 1.20
N LEU A 101 -3.61 0.54 2.06
CA LEU A 101 -2.88 0.72 3.32
C LEU A 101 -1.41 0.34 3.16
N GLY A 102 -0.51 1.31 3.37
CA GLY A 102 0.91 1.19 3.03
C GLY A 102 1.12 1.36 1.52
N CYS A 103 0.50 2.41 0.94
CA CYS A 103 0.37 2.56 -0.51
C CYS A 103 1.69 2.91 -1.22
N CYS A 104 2.72 3.36 -0.50
CA CYS A 104 3.98 3.83 -1.05
C CYS A 104 3.74 4.88 -2.17
N PHE A 105 3.97 4.54 -3.44
CA PHE A 105 3.77 5.42 -4.60
C PHE A 105 2.31 5.50 -5.07
N GLY A 106 1.42 4.68 -4.52
CA GLY A 106 0.00 4.61 -4.88
C GLY A 106 -0.26 3.93 -6.22
N ASN A 107 0.66 3.10 -6.73
CA ASN A 107 0.50 2.37 -7.99
C ASN A 107 -0.77 1.50 -8.01
N ASP A 108 -1.08 0.83 -6.90
CA ASP A 108 -2.25 -0.04 -6.78
C ASP A 108 -3.56 0.79 -6.78
N ALA A 109 -3.63 1.86 -5.98
CA ALA A 109 -4.77 2.78 -5.96
C ALA A 109 -5.02 3.46 -7.32
N ARG A 110 -3.96 3.88 -8.02
CA ARG A 110 -4.04 4.50 -9.36
C ARG A 110 -4.51 3.51 -10.41
N LYS A 111 -3.99 2.28 -10.37
CA LYS A 111 -4.41 1.20 -11.25
C LYS A 111 -5.90 0.89 -11.05
N LEU A 112 -6.35 0.81 -9.81
CA LEU A 112 -7.77 0.61 -9.48
C LEU A 112 -8.67 1.74 -10.03
N ALA A 113 -8.23 3.00 -9.91
CA ALA A 113 -8.96 4.15 -10.45
C ALA A 113 -9.09 4.08 -11.99
N VAL A 114 -8.00 3.78 -12.69
CA VAL A 114 -7.96 3.67 -14.15
C VAL A 114 -8.88 2.54 -14.66
N ASP A 115 -8.99 1.46 -13.90
CA ASP A 115 -9.85 0.31 -14.24
C ASP A 115 -11.33 0.53 -13.89
N GLY A 116 -11.68 1.73 -13.40
CA GLY A 116 -13.07 2.18 -13.28
C GLY A 116 -13.66 2.11 -11.89
N PHE A 117 -12.86 1.90 -10.84
CA PHE A 117 -13.34 2.17 -9.47
C PHE A 117 -13.47 3.69 -9.26
N PRO A 118 -14.56 4.21 -8.69
CA PRO A 118 -14.75 5.65 -8.54
C PRO A 118 -13.63 6.29 -7.70
N VAL A 119 -12.85 7.18 -8.31
CA VAL A 119 -11.67 7.81 -7.67
C VAL A 119 -12.02 8.52 -6.36
N SER A 120 -13.21 9.13 -6.27
CA SER A 120 -13.71 9.78 -5.06
C SER A 120 -14.03 8.83 -3.91
N GLN A 121 -13.96 7.51 -4.15
CA GLN A 121 -14.17 6.45 -3.17
C GLN A 121 -12.87 5.68 -2.84
N ILE A 122 -11.72 6.16 -3.34
CA ILE A 122 -10.40 5.57 -3.10
C ILE A 122 -9.66 6.41 -2.07
N LEU A 123 -9.19 5.76 -1.02
CA LEU A 123 -8.30 6.31 -0.02
C LEU A 123 -6.93 5.61 -0.09
N ALA A 124 -5.87 6.35 0.12
CA ALA A 124 -4.50 5.83 0.20
C ALA A 124 -3.83 6.35 1.48
N VAL A 125 -3.13 5.46 2.17
CA VAL A 125 -2.40 5.77 3.40
C VAL A 125 -0.99 5.25 3.30
N ASP A 126 -0.02 6.09 3.64
CA ASP A 126 1.36 5.67 3.90
C ASP A 126 1.94 6.50 5.05
N PHE A 127 2.95 5.98 5.72
CA PHE A 127 3.64 6.72 6.76
C PHE A 127 4.38 7.94 6.19
N ASN A 128 4.99 7.80 5.02
CA ASN A 128 5.86 8.83 4.46
C ASN A 128 5.23 9.50 3.23
N ALA A 129 4.80 10.75 3.41
CA ALA A 129 4.22 11.57 2.35
C ALA A 129 5.16 11.75 1.13
N GLU A 130 6.48 11.68 1.31
CA GLU A 130 7.43 11.82 0.20
C GLU A 130 7.28 10.70 -0.84
N PHE A 131 6.87 9.48 -0.45
CA PHE A 131 6.60 8.42 -1.42
C PHE A 131 5.36 8.70 -2.26
N TRP A 132 4.34 9.34 -1.67
CA TRP A 132 3.16 9.76 -2.42
C TRP A 132 3.53 10.81 -3.48
N GLU A 133 4.36 11.79 -3.12
CA GLU A 133 4.85 12.81 -4.06
C GLU A 133 5.74 12.23 -5.15
N LEU A 134 6.60 11.25 -4.82
CA LEU A 134 7.35 10.49 -5.82
C LEU A 134 6.43 9.63 -6.69
N GLY A 135 5.29 9.19 -6.17
CA GLY A 135 4.21 8.58 -6.95
C GLY A 135 3.59 9.56 -7.94
N ASN A 136 3.28 10.79 -7.51
CA ASN A 136 2.81 11.84 -8.41
C ASN A 136 3.79 12.06 -9.57
N GLU A 137 5.09 12.12 -9.26
CA GLU A 137 6.13 12.22 -10.28
C GLU A 137 6.20 11.01 -11.21
N LEU A 138 6.18 9.78 -10.66
CA LEU A 138 6.23 8.53 -11.43
C LEU A 138 5.09 8.40 -12.45
N PHE A 139 3.93 8.93 -12.11
CA PHE A 139 2.73 8.85 -12.94
C PHE A 139 2.42 10.17 -13.65
N GLY A 140 3.34 11.13 -13.65
CA GLY A 140 3.20 12.40 -14.39
C GLY A 140 2.00 13.25 -13.94
N THR A 141 1.64 13.20 -12.66
CA THR A 141 0.43 13.85 -12.12
C THR A 141 0.72 14.75 -10.92
N THR A 142 -0.32 15.32 -10.32
CA THR A 142 -0.30 16.02 -9.02
C THR A 142 -1.36 15.41 -8.11
N THR A 143 -1.34 15.71 -6.81
CA THR A 143 -2.37 15.25 -5.87
C THR A 143 -3.78 15.69 -6.32
N GLU A 144 -3.93 16.90 -6.84
CA GLU A 144 -5.21 17.43 -7.33
C GLU A 144 -5.68 16.70 -8.59
N LYS A 145 -4.77 16.45 -9.55
CA LYS A 145 -5.09 15.74 -10.79
C LYS A 145 -5.34 14.25 -10.56
N CYS A 146 -4.65 13.65 -9.60
CA CYS A 146 -4.83 12.27 -9.18
C CYS A 146 -6.25 12.02 -8.63
N GLY A 147 -6.77 12.95 -7.83
CA GLY A 147 -8.10 12.88 -7.24
C GLY A 147 -8.27 11.84 -6.13
N ILE A 148 -7.30 10.93 -5.95
CA ILE A 148 -7.28 9.97 -4.83
C ILE A 148 -6.97 10.72 -3.55
N ARG A 149 -7.76 10.47 -2.49
CA ARG A 149 -7.48 11.06 -1.18
C ARG A 149 -6.31 10.33 -0.53
N PHE A 150 -5.22 11.04 -0.31
CA PHE A 150 -4.07 10.56 0.44
C PHE A 150 -4.05 11.12 1.87
N ILE A 151 -3.70 10.27 2.84
CA ILE A 151 -3.50 10.66 4.24
C ILE A 151 -2.15 10.10 4.70
N PRO A 152 -1.17 10.97 5.04
CA PRO A 152 0.06 10.51 5.67
C PRO A 152 -0.20 10.14 7.14
N GLY A 153 0.32 9.00 7.59
CA GLY A 153 0.20 8.64 9.00
C GLY A 153 0.78 7.29 9.38
N ASP A 154 1.18 7.20 10.65
CA ASP A 154 1.55 5.92 11.28
C ASP A 154 0.30 5.08 11.53
N ALA A 155 0.26 3.87 10.95
CA ALA A 155 -0.80 2.89 11.13
C ALA A 155 -1.11 2.57 12.60
N PHE A 156 -0.16 2.76 13.52
CA PHE A 156 -0.31 2.53 14.95
C PHE A 156 -0.68 3.78 15.76
N SER A 157 -0.68 4.96 15.14
CA SER A 157 -1.05 6.20 15.82
C SER A 157 -2.55 6.32 16.03
N SER A 158 -2.96 6.77 17.21
CA SER A 158 -4.35 7.15 17.50
C SER A 158 -4.80 8.38 16.70
N THR A 159 -3.87 9.22 16.23
CA THR A 159 -4.20 10.37 15.36
C THR A 159 -4.67 9.92 13.98
N LEU A 160 -4.12 8.82 13.46
CA LEU A 160 -4.57 8.24 12.21
C LEU A 160 -5.84 7.41 12.42
N LEU A 161 -5.90 6.60 13.48
CA LEU A 161 -7.07 5.80 13.80
C LEU A 161 -7.20 5.60 15.31
N ASP A 162 -8.23 6.21 15.89
CA ASP A 162 -8.66 5.96 17.26
C ASP A 162 -9.78 4.92 17.27
N THR A 163 -9.43 3.66 17.53
CA THR A 163 -10.39 2.56 17.60
C THR A 163 -11.30 2.63 18.84
N THR A 164 -11.07 3.57 19.76
CA THR A 164 -11.92 3.81 20.94
C THR A 164 -12.99 4.87 20.68
N ALA A 165 -12.88 5.61 19.58
CA ALA A 165 -13.86 6.60 19.17
C ALA A 165 -15.22 5.95 18.90
N THR A 166 -16.29 6.69 19.19
CA THR A 166 -17.65 6.25 18.84
C THR A 166 -17.82 6.28 17.32
N PRO A 167 -18.26 5.17 16.69
CA PRO A 167 -18.54 5.16 15.26
C PRO A 167 -19.53 6.25 14.88
N VAL A 168 -19.25 6.96 13.80
CA VAL A 168 -20.10 8.00 13.22
C VAL A 168 -20.78 7.49 11.96
N ASP A 169 -21.76 8.24 11.45
CA ASP A 169 -22.37 7.95 10.15
C ASP A 169 -21.33 8.00 9.02
N ALA A 170 -21.60 7.25 7.95
CA ALA A 170 -20.71 7.19 6.80
C ALA A 170 -20.48 8.60 6.23
N PRO A 171 -19.22 8.98 5.96
CA PRO A 171 -18.95 10.30 5.41
C PRO A 171 -19.57 10.44 4.02
N SER A 172 -20.10 11.63 3.74
CA SER A 172 -20.67 11.96 2.42
C SER A 172 -19.62 12.12 1.34
N SER A 173 -18.34 12.33 1.72
CA SER A 173 -17.20 12.48 0.82
C SER A 173 -15.89 12.15 1.54
N LEU A 174 -14.92 11.61 0.79
CA LEU A 174 -13.55 11.42 1.28
C LEU A 174 -12.70 12.70 1.25
N ALA A 175 -13.12 13.74 0.54
CA ALA A 175 -12.30 14.93 0.29
C ALA A 175 -11.84 15.65 1.57
N SER A 176 -12.66 15.64 2.62
CA SER A 176 -12.38 16.28 3.91
C SER A 176 -11.85 15.34 4.99
N ILE A 177 -11.61 14.06 4.66
CA ILE A 177 -11.18 13.05 5.64
C ILE A 177 -9.66 13.14 5.83
N ASP A 178 -9.21 13.43 7.05
CA ASP A 178 -7.79 13.56 7.43
C ASP A 178 -7.29 12.44 8.37
N SER A 179 -8.18 11.54 8.77
CA SER A 179 -7.90 10.36 9.58
C SER A 179 -8.83 9.20 9.19
N LEU A 180 -8.51 7.98 9.58
CA LEU A 180 -9.34 6.79 9.37
C LEU A 180 -10.43 6.63 10.44
N THR A 181 -10.39 7.39 11.53
CA THR A 181 -11.36 7.30 12.63
C THR A 181 -12.82 7.46 12.17
N PRO A 182 -13.18 8.41 11.27
CA PRO A 182 -14.55 8.51 10.73
C PRO A 182 -14.95 7.34 9.82
N LEU A 183 -14.01 6.45 9.47
CA LEU A 183 -14.22 5.31 8.57
C LEU A 183 -14.36 3.98 9.30
N ILE A 184 -14.41 3.98 10.63
CA ILE A 184 -14.70 2.79 11.43
C ILE A 184 -16.01 2.16 10.97
N GLY A 185 -15.93 0.90 10.52
CA GLY A 185 -17.06 0.15 9.99
C GLY A 185 -17.59 0.60 8.62
N HIS A 186 -16.86 1.40 7.85
CA HIS A 186 -17.33 1.96 6.58
C HIS A 186 -16.56 1.50 5.33
N LEU A 187 -15.41 0.85 5.48
CA LEU A 187 -14.62 0.39 4.33
C LEU A 187 -15.13 -0.94 3.78
N SER A 188 -15.48 -0.94 2.50
CA SER A 188 -15.96 -2.14 1.80
C SER A 188 -14.80 -3.00 1.31
N ALA A 189 -13.66 -2.37 0.99
CA ALA A 189 -12.46 -3.09 0.62
C ALA A 189 -11.22 -2.44 1.23
N ILE A 190 -10.28 -3.26 1.69
CA ILE A 190 -8.97 -2.83 2.18
C ILE A 190 -7.90 -3.68 1.49
N HIS A 191 -6.98 -3.02 0.80
CA HIS A 191 -5.78 -3.64 0.26
C HIS A 191 -4.58 -3.34 1.18
N ALA A 192 -3.80 -4.37 1.49
CA ALA A 192 -2.54 -4.22 2.20
C ALA A 192 -1.53 -5.22 1.65
N SER A 193 -0.58 -4.76 0.83
CA SER A 193 0.48 -5.58 0.27
C SER A 193 1.86 -5.10 0.70
N SER A 194 2.76 -6.06 0.91
CA SER A 194 4.12 -5.85 1.39
C SER A 194 4.22 -5.00 2.67
N PHE A 195 3.19 -5.04 3.53
CA PHE A 195 3.06 -4.13 4.67
C PHE A 195 3.19 -4.84 6.03
N PHE A 196 2.39 -5.88 6.30
CA PHE A 196 2.39 -6.56 7.62
C PHE A 196 3.77 -7.05 8.06
N HIS A 197 4.56 -7.56 7.12
CA HIS A 197 5.88 -8.14 7.40
C HIS A 197 6.94 -7.10 7.83
N LEU A 198 6.61 -5.81 7.84
CA LEU A 198 7.48 -4.75 8.36
C LEU A 198 7.51 -4.73 9.90
N PHE A 199 6.55 -5.39 10.54
CA PHE A 199 6.33 -5.37 11.98
C PHE A 199 6.52 -6.77 12.60
N PHE A 200 6.80 -6.83 13.90
CA PHE A 200 6.83 -8.10 14.64
C PHE A 200 5.42 -8.51 15.10
N GLU A 201 5.31 -9.73 15.64
CA GLU A 201 4.04 -10.42 15.91
C GLU A 201 2.97 -9.53 16.58
N ASP A 202 3.30 -8.88 17.70
CA ASP A 202 2.34 -8.08 18.46
C ASP A 202 1.79 -6.91 17.66
N LYS A 203 2.65 -6.24 16.87
CA LYS A 203 2.25 -5.16 15.98
C LYS A 203 1.47 -5.67 14.77
N GLN A 204 1.79 -6.86 14.23
CA GLN A 204 0.96 -7.47 13.18
C GLN A 204 -0.45 -7.78 13.69
N ALA A 205 -0.58 -8.30 14.91
CA ALA A 205 -1.87 -8.55 15.55
C ALA A 205 -2.64 -7.27 15.86
N LEU A 206 -1.95 -6.23 16.35
CA LEU A 206 -2.55 -4.91 16.55
C LEU A 206 -3.04 -4.31 15.23
N LEU A 207 -2.24 -4.40 14.17
CA LEU A 207 -2.59 -3.91 12.85
C LEU A 207 -3.82 -4.64 12.29
N ALA A 208 -3.87 -5.97 12.41
CA ALA A 208 -5.03 -6.76 11.98
C ALA A 208 -6.32 -6.31 12.70
N ARG A 209 -6.29 -6.12 14.03
CA ARG A 209 -7.45 -5.59 14.78
C ARG A 209 -7.86 -4.20 14.33
N ARG A 210 -6.90 -3.32 14.06
CA ARG A 210 -7.15 -1.95 13.58
C ARG A 210 -7.77 -1.95 12.18
N VAL A 211 -7.26 -2.79 11.27
CA VAL A 211 -7.86 -3.00 9.94
C VAL A 211 -9.28 -3.56 10.08
N ALA A 212 -9.49 -4.57 10.92
CA ALA A 212 -10.81 -5.16 11.14
C ALA A 212 -11.85 -4.16 11.67
N ALA A 213 -11.44 -3.17 12.47
CA ALA A 213 -12.32 -2.11 12.95
C ALA A 213 -12.84 -1.21 11.82
N LEU A 214 -12.10 -1.06 10.73
CA LEU A 214 -12.50 -0.25 9.57
C LEU A 214 -13.45 -0.98 8.62
N VAL A 215 -13.43 -2.32 8.62
CA VAL A 215 -14.20 -3.13 7.68
C VAL A 215 -15.70 -3.00 7.93
N LYS A 216 -16.42 -2.64 6.88
CA LYS A 216 -17.87 -2.61 6.88
C LYS A 216 -18.44 -4.02 6.95
N ARG A 217 -19.23 -4.29 7.99
CA ARG A 217 -19.82 -5.60 8.27
C ARG A 217 -21.00 -5.88 7.37
N GLU A 218 -20.71 -6.23 6.12
CA GLU A 218 -21.72 -6.72 5.18
C GLU A 218 -21.15 -7.78 4.22
N PRO A 219 -22.01 -8.60 3.61
CA PRO A 219 -21.57 -9.59 2.63
C PRO A 219 -20.80 -8.96 1.48
N GLY A 220 -19.65 -9.55 1.16
CA GLY A 220 -18.79 -9.12 0.07
C GLY A 220 -17.76 -8.06 0.45
N SER A 221 -17.77 -7.50 1.67
CA SER A 221 -16.62 -6.71 2.13
C SER A 221 -15.36 -7.57 2.24
N ILE A 222 -14.21 -7.04 1.86
CA ILE A 222 -12.97 -7.81 1.73
C ILE A 222 -11.73 -7.08 2.27
N VAL A 223 -10.84 -7.83 2.91
CA VAL A 223 -9.45 -7.44 3.16
C VAL A 223 -8.58 -8.38 2.35
N PHE A 224 -7.68 -7.85 1.52
CA PHE A 224 -6.85 -8.66 0.65
C PHE A 224 -5.47 -8.04 0.41
N GLY A 225 -4.54 -8.85 -0.09
CA GLY A 225 -3.17 -8.44 -0.35
C GLY A 225 -2.19 -9.59 -0.12
N SER A 226 -0.91 -9.27 0.06
CA SER A 226 0.13 -10.26 0.26
C SER A 226 1.27 -9.71 1.11
N HIS A 227 1.94 -10.56 1.87
CA HIS A 227 3.16 -10.19 2.59
C HIS A 227 4.09 -11.42 2.67
N VAL A 228 5.31 -11.22 3.16
CA VAL A 228 6.26 -12.33 3.36
C VAL A 228 5.76 -13.22 4.49
N GLY A 229 5.58 -14.51 4.20
CA GLY A 229 5.25 -15.55 5.18
C GLY A 229 6.31 -16.64 5.22
N ALA A 230 6.10 -17.64 6.07
CA ALA A 230 6.99 -18.80 6.20
C ALA A 230 6.18 -20.09 6.37
N LYS A 231 6.79 -21.26 6.19
CA LYS A 231 6.10 -22.55 6.40
C LYS A 231 5.71 -22.78 7.87
N ARG A 232 6.39 -22.13 8.81
CA ARG A 232 6.15 -22.19 10.25
C ARG A 232 6.18 -20.77 10.80
N LYS A 233 5.34 -20.48 11.78
CA LYS A 233 5.34 -19.21 12.51
C LYS A 233 6.68 -18.99 13.22
N GLY A 234 7.25 -17.79 13.16
CA GLY A 234 8.44 -17.44 13.94
C GLY A 234 9.24 -16.28 13.37
N VAL A 235 10.36 -15.98 14.01
CA VAL A 235 11.34 -15.00 13.54
C VAL A 235 12.32 -15.68 12.58
N PHE A 236 12.54 -15.06 11.43
CA PHE A 236 13.47 -15.54 10.40
C PHE A 236 14.50 -14.45 10.09
N SER A 237 15.76 -14.84 10.03
CA SER A 237 16.82 -13.98 9.53
C SER A 237 16.80 -13.98 8.00
N ALA A 238 16.49 -12.83 7.40
CA ALA A 238 16.68 -12.57 5.99
C ALA A 238 18.00 -11.82 5.77
N LYS A 239 18.49 -11.80 4.52
CA LYS A 239 19.71 -11.06 4.14
C LYS A 239 19.67 -9.59 4.58
N LEU A 240 18.47 -9.01 4.63
CA LEU A 240 18.23 -7.60 4.92
C LEU A 240 17.81 -7.34 6.36
N GLY A 241 17.67 -8.35 7.22
CA GLY A 241 17.26 -8.16 8.62
C GLY A 241 16.41 -9.31 9.17
N GLU A 242 16.02 -9.22 10.43
CA GLU A 242 15.10 -10.16 11.06
C GLU A 242 13.65 -9.76 10.82
N MET A 243 12.80 -10.75 10.60
CA MET A 243 11.38 -10.55 10.30
C MET A 243 10.55 -11.62 11.00
N PHE A 244 9.40 -11.23 11.54
CA PHE A 244 8.41 -12.18 12.00
C PHE A 244 7.49 -12.61 10.86
N CYS A 245 7.39 -13.91 10.62
CA CYS A 245 6.58 -14.48 9.56
C CYS A 245 5.49 -15.40 10.14
N HIS A 246 4.25 -15.22 9.66
CA HIS A 246 3.17 -16.19 9.90
C HIS A 246 3.29 -17.40 8.96
N SER A 247 2.80 -18.56 9.43
CA SER A 247 2.40 -19.66 8.57
C SER A 247 0.99 -19.44 8.04
N PRO A 248 0.53 -20.19 7.02
CA PRO A 248 -0.86 -20.11 6.57
C PRO A 248 -1.86 -20.25 7.74
N GLU A 249 -1.60 -21.21 8.64
CA GLU A 249 -2.46 -21.47 9.81
C GLU A 249 -2.43 -20.30 10.80
N SER A 250 -1.24 -19.81 11.16
CA SER A 250 -1.14 -18.71 12.13
C SER A 250 -1.59 -17.37 11.55
N TRP A 251 -1.54 -17.20 10.23
CA TRP A 251 -2.12 -16.05 9.55
C TRP A 251 -3.64 -16.11 9.62
N THR A 252 -4.27 -17.27 9.36
CA THR A 252 -5.72 -17.43 9.53
C THR A 252 -6.15 -17.15 10.97
N GLN A 253 -5.45 -17.68 11.97
CA GLN A 253 -5.79 -17.44 13.38
C GLN A 253 -5.72 -15.98 13.78
N LEU A 254 -4.80 -15.19 13.20
CA LEU A 254 -4.69 -13.74 13.45
C LEU A 254 -6.00 -12.99 13.19
N TRP A 255 -6.73 -13.37 12.13
CA TRP A 255 -7.97 -12.70 11.70
C TRP A 255 -9.24 -13.27 12.36
N LEU A 256 -9.12 -14.42 13.04
CA LEU A 256 -10.22 -15.03 13.79
C LEU A 256 -10.23 -14.62 15.27
N ALA A 257 -9.13 -14.05 15.75
CA ALA A 257 -8.95 -13.57 17.12
C ALA A 257 -9.53 -12.16 17.33
#